data_AF-A0A0R0I1B5-F1
#
_entry.id   AF-A0A0R0I1B5-F1
#
_cell.length_a   1.000
_cell.length_b   1.000
_cell.length_c   1.000
_cell.angle_alpha   90.00
_cell.angle_beta   90.00
_cell.angle_gamma   90.00
#
_symmetry.space_group_name_H-M   'P 1'
#
loop_
_entity.id
_entity.type
_entity.pdbx_description
1 polymer ?
#
loop_
_entity_poly.entity_id
_entity_poly.type
_entity_poly.pdbx_seq_one_letter_code
_entity_poly.pdbx_strand_id
1 'polypeptide(L)'
;MSVKYIDSYSVTIQELESVTAKFKFNSMMRAPLHGFAFWFDVEFNGHAISSTNYQSTTSFVDNHQMNGSQRKRRTNPNEALVLSTAPEDPPTHWQQTLIYFYDPIELEQDQLIEGSLIKKKLIEGSVTLSQSKENARFMNSHLEYTSGGRSYVKESVMR
;
A
#
# COMPACT_ATOMS: atom_id res chain seq x y z
N MET A 1 3.50 0.42 6.91
CA MET A 1 3.51 -0.95 7.48
C MET A 1 3.10 -1.90 6.36
N SER A 2 3.86 -2.96 6.10
CA SER A 2 3.47 -3.93 5.06
C SER A 2 2.36 -4.84 5.60
N VAL A 3 1.25 -4.94 4.85
CA VAL A 3 0.15 -5.86 5.14
C VAL A 3 0.49 -7.27 4.65
N LYS A 4 1.00 -7.38 3.42
CA LYS A 4 1.36 -8.64 2.79
C LYS A 4 2.33 -8.38 1.65
N TYR A 5 3.33 -9.25 1.56
CA TYR A 5 4.15 -9.40 0.36
C TYR A 5 3.57 -10.52 -0.49
N ILE A 6 3.37 -10.26 -1.78
CA ILE A 6 2.85 -11.23 -2.75
C ILE A 6 3.92 -11.43 -3.81
N ASP A 7 4.52 -12.62 -3.81
CA ASP A 7 5.40 -13.06 -4.88
C ASP A 7 4.56 -13.71 -5.98
N SER A 8 4.44 -13.04 -7.12
CA SER A 8 3.65 -13.54 -8.26
C SER A 8 4.21 -14.83 -8.89
N TYR A 9 5.45 -15.22 -8.59
CA TYR A 9 6.03 -16.48 -9.07
C TYR A 9 5.62 -17.70 -8.25
N SER A 10 5.24 -17.51 -6.99
CA SER A 10 5.02 -18.62 -6.04
C SER A 10 3.66 -18.60 -5.35
N VAL A 11 2.96 -17.46 -5.34
CA VAL A 11 1.67 -17.32 -4.66
C VAL A 11 0.59 -18.23 -5.27
N THR A 12 -0.19 -18.86 -4.39
CA THR A 12 -1.36 -19.68 -4.75
C THR A 12 -2.66 -18.88 -4.66
N ILE A 13 -3.71 -19.32 -5.35
CA ILE A 13 -5.03 -18.67 -5.27
C ILE A 13 -5.57 -18.73 -3.83
N GLN A 14 -5.36 -19.85 -3.15
CA GLN A 14 -5.81 -20.06 -1.78
C GLN A 14 -5.18 -19.07 -0.79
N GLU A 15 -3.92 -18.69 -1.00
CA GLU A 15 -3.26 -17.65 -0.19
C GLU A 15 -3.80 -16.23 -0.41
N LEU A 16 -4.48 -16.00 -1.53
CA LEU A 16 -5.09 -14.72 -1.88
C LEU A 16 -6.56 -14.62 -1.47
N GLU A 17 -7.21 -15.73 -1.09
CA GLU A 17 -8.60 -15.75 -0.63
C GLU A 17 -8.78 -14.93 0.66
N SER A 18 -7.75 -14.90 1.52
CA SER A 18 -7.73 -14.07 2.72
C SER A 18 -6.32 -13.66 3.14
N VAL A 19 -6.17 -12.38 3.44
CA VAL A 19 -4.92 -11.76 3.89
C VAL A 19 -5.18 -11.00 5.17
N THR A 20 -4.51 -11.39 6.26
CA THR A 20 -4.58 -10.72 7.56
C THR A 20 -3.25 -10.11 7.94
N ALA A 21 -3.25 -8.86 8.38
CA ALA A 21 -2.10 -8.18 8.95
C ALA A 21 -2.43 -7.59 10.32
N LYS A 22 -1.50 -7.71 11.26
CA LYS A 22 -1.57 -7.05 12.56
C LYS A 22 -0.82 -5.73 12.49
N PHE A 23 -1.36 -4.72 13.16
CA PHE A 23 -0.72 -3.41 13.27
C PHE A 23 -0.65 -2.96 14.72
N LYS A 24 0.34 -2.11 14.98
CA LYS A 24 0.53 -1.42 16.24
C LYS A 24 1.28 -0.13 15.98
N PHE A 25 0.68 1.00 16.32
CA PHE A 25 1.33 2.30 16.17
C PHE A 25 0.97 3.25 17.32
N ASN A 26 1.83 4.23 17.47
CA ASN A 26 1.65 5.36 18.38
C ASN A 26 1.39 6.61 17.54
N SER A 27 0.59 7.53 18.07
CA SER A 27 0.35 8.78 17.37
C SER A 27 1.59 9.66 17.35
N MET A 28 1.97 10.12 16.17
CA MET A 28 3.10 11.05 16.01
C MET A 28 2.72 12.51 16.32
N MET A 29 1.42 12.83 16.28
CA MET A 29 0.89 14.18 16.44
C MET A 29 -0.45 14.15 17.18
N ARG A 30 -0.90 15.30 17.66
CA ARG A 30 -2.25 15.47 18.18
C ARG A 30 -3.19 15.75 17.02
N ALA A 31 -4.00 14.77 16.66
CA ALA A 31 -4.94 14.88 15.54
C ALA A 31 -6.06 13.84 15.64
N PRO A 32 -7.25 14.12 15.07
CA PRO A 32 -8.29 13.10 14.92
C PRO A 32 -7.86 12.06 13.88
N LEU A 33 -7.88 10.78 14.27
CA LEU A 33 -7.69 9.67 13.35
C LEU A 33 -9.03 9.27 12.74
N HIS A 34 -9.19 9.54 11.45
CA HIS A 34 -10.43 9.25 10.73
C HIS A 34 -10.53 7.81 10.21
N GLY A 35 -9.42 7.09 10.10
CA GLY A 35 -9.40 5.75 9.53
C GLY A 35 -8.02 5.32 9.07
N PHE A 36 -7.99 4.29 8.22
CA PHE A 36 -6.77 3.73 7.65
C PHE A 36 -6.75 3.89 6.13
N ALA A 37 -5.58 4.23 5.59
CA ALA A 37 -5.32 4.23 4.16
C ALA A 37 -4.45 3.03 3.79
N PHE A 38 -4.75 2.42 2.65
CA PHE A 38 -4.03 1.31 2.05
C PHE A 38 -3.54 1.70 0.66
N TRP A 39 -2.35 1.23 0.34
CA TRP A 39 -1.71 1.39 -0.96
C TRP A 39 -0.87 0.14 -1.25
N PHE A 40 -0.31 0.05 -2.44
CA PHE A 40 0.56 -1.05 -2.82
C PHE A 40 1.77 -0.55 -3.58
N ASP A 41 2.82 -1.37 -3.51
CA ASP A 41 4.02 -1.21 -4.31
C ASP A 41 4.18 -2.45 -5.19
N VAL A 42 4.62 -2.26 -6.43
CA VAL A 42 4.94 -3.35 -7.36
C VAL A 42 6.40 -3.26 -7.73
N GLU A 43 7.14 -4.34 -7.43
CA GLU A 43 8.53 -4.50 -7.83
C GLU A 43 8.63 -5.29 -9.13
N PHE A 44 9.30 -4.71 -10.12
CA PHE A 44 9.61 -5.37 -11.38
C PHE A 44 11.04 -5.93 -11.32
N ASN A 45 11.15 -7.18 -10.86
CA ASN A 45 12.42 -7.89 -10.65
C ASN A 45 12.93 -8.64 -11.90
N GLY A 46 12.41 -8.32 -13.08
CA GLY A 46 12.90 -8.88 -14.34
C GLY A 46 14.31 -8.38 -14.64
N HIS A 47 15.17 -9.24 -15.22
CA HIS A 47 16.46 -8.81 -15.72
C HIS A 47 16.28 -7.57 -16.60
N ALA A 48 16.98 -6.47 -16.29
CA ALA A 48 17.04 -5.33 -17.19
C ALA A 48 17.51 -5.87 -18.54
N ILE A 49 16.63 -5.87 -19.55
CA ILE A 49 17.01 -6.23 -20.90
C ILE A 49 18.09 -5.24 -21.28
N SER A 50 19.35 -5.67 -21.22
CA SER A 50 20.46 -4.93 -21.79
C SER A 50 20.07 -4.72 -23.24
N SER A 51 19.97 -3.44 -23.62
CA SER A 51 19.56 -2.98 -24.95
C SER A 51 20.24 -3.84 -26.00
N THR A 52 19.55 -4.87 -26.47
CA THR A 52 20.04 -5.71 -27.54
C THR A 52 19.89 -4.85 -28.76
N ASN A 53 20.99 -4.58 -29.46
CA ASN A 53 21.00 -3.92 -30.75
C ASN A 53 19.96 -4.61 -31.65
N TYR A 54 18.76 -4.02 -31.75
CA TYR A 54 17.89 -4.31 -32.88
C TYR A 54 18.61 -3.69 -34.09
N GLN A 55 19.41 -4.52 -34.76
CA GLN A 55 19.72 -4.31 -36.15
C GLN A 55 18.40 -4.39 -36.91
N SER A 56 17.76 -3.24 -37.04
CA SER A 56 16.54 -3.06 -37.83
C SER A 56 16.89 -3.21 -39.30
N THR A 57 16.80 -4.43 -39.83
CA THR A 57 16.61 -4.68 -41.26
C THR A 57 15.13 -4.87 -41.55
N THR A 58 14.32 -3.84 -41.30
CA THR A 58 12.99 -3.71 -41.90
C THR A 58 12.77 -2.27 -42.29
N SER A 59 12.93 -2.02 -43.59
CA SER A 59 12.59 -0.79 -44.28
C SER A 59 11.09 -0.51 -44.17
N PHE A 60 10.68 0.30 -43.20
CA PHE A 60 9.40 1.00 -43.21
C PHE A 60 9.67 2.47 -42.86
N VAL A 61 9.50 3.31 -43.87
CA VAL A 61 9.67 4.75 -43.80
C VAL A 61 8.43 5.29 -43.09
N ASP A 62 8.52 5.57 -41.79
CA ASP A 62 7.51 6.38 -41.12
C ASP A 62 8.17 7.40 -40.18
N ASN A 63 8.17 8.64 -40.65
CA ASN A 63 8.77 9.79 -40.01
C ASN A 63 7.78 10.36 -38.99
N HIS A 64 7.76 9.79 -37.78
CA HIS A 64 7.15 10.45 -36.63
C HIS A 64 8.21 10.74 -35.56
N GLN A 65 8.74 11.97 -35.62
CA GLN A 65 9.53 12.60 -34.56
C GLN A 65 8.68 12.68 -33.28
N MET A 66 8.74 11.64 -32.44
CA MET A 66 8.25 11.73 -31.06
C MET A 66 9.31 12.41 -30.19
N ASN A 67 9.15 13.72 -30.09
CA ASN A 67 9.73 14.57 -29.07
C ASN A 67 8.96 14.28 -27.76
N GLY A 68 9.47 13.41 -26.87
CA GLY A 68 8.68 13.06 -25.69
C GLY A 68 9.35 12.13 -24.69
N SER A 69 9.53 12.66 -23.48
CA SER A 69 9.92 11.97 -22.25
C SER A 69 11.41 11.61 -22.12
N GLN A 70 12.13 12.52 -21.46
CA GLN A 70 13.33 12.20 -20.68
C GLN A 70 13.03 11.04 -19.74
N ARG A 71 13.21 9.80 -20.21
CA ARG A 71 13.30 8.64 -19.33
C ARG A 71 14.48 8.89 -18.40
N LYS A 72 14.21 9.27 -17.14
CA LYS A 72 15.21 9.21 -16.06
C LYS A 72 15.82 7.81 -16.12
N ARG A 73 17.04 7.70 -16.67
CA ARG A 73 17.81 6.46 -16.63
C ARG A 73 17.97 6.09 -15.16
N ARG A 74 17.62 4.85 -14.83
CA ARG A 74 17.71 4.31 -13.48
C ARG A 74 19.14 4.52 -12.96
N THR A 75 19.29 5.10 -11.77
CA THR A 75 20.59 5.41 -11.15
C THR A 75 21.40 4.13 -10.96
N ASN A 76 20.73 3.03 -10.63
CA ASN A 76 21.32 1.70 -10.49
C ASN A 76 20.51 0.68 -11.32
N PRO A 77 21.10 0.03 -12.34
CA PRO A 77 20.40 -0.98 -13.14
C PRO A 77 20.08 -2.26 -12.35
N ASN A 78 20.76 -2.48 -11.22
CA ASN A 78 20.58 -3.65 -10.35
C ASN A 78 19.49 -3.48 -9.29
N GLU A 79 18.93 -2.28 -9.12
CA GLU A 79 17.82 -2.07 -8.20
C GLU A 79 16.55 -2.76 -8.78
N ALA A 80 15.47 -2.91 -8.03
CA ALA A 80 14.17 -3.21 -8.65
C ALA A 80 13.61 -1.92 -9.26
N LEU A 81 12.86 -1.99 -10.36
CA LEU A 81 11.98 -0.87 -10.70
C LEU A 81 10.74 -0.98 -9.79
N VAL A 82 10.41 0.08 -9.08
CA VAL A 82 9.24 0.11 -8.17
C VAL A 82 8.19 1.09 -8.70
N LEU A 83 6.95 0.62 -8.80
CA LEU A 83 5.77 1.47 -8.94
C LEU A 83 5.08 1.51 -7.57
N SER A 84 5.03 2.67 -6.95
CA SER A 84 4.31 2.89 -5.70
C SER A 84 3.02 3.67 -5.92
N THR A 85 2.00 3.37 -5.12
CA THR A 85 0.80 4.22 -4.96
C THR A 85 0.75 4.88 -3.58
N ALA A 86 1.88 4.95 -2.88
CA ALA A 86 2.00 5.59 -1.57
C ALA A 86 1.69 7.09 -1.63
N PRO A 87 1.17 7.68 -0.54
CA PRO A 87 0.82 9.11 -0.50
C PRO A 87 2.04 10.05 -0.60
N GLU A 88 3.25 9.58 -0.31
CA GLU A 88 4.50 10.33 -0.45
C GLU A 88 5.05 10.37 -1.89
N ASP A 89 4.53 9.52 -2.79
CA ASP A 89 4.96 9.41 -4.19
C ASP A 89 4.03 10.18 -5.15
N PRO A 90 4.46 10.43 -6.40
CA PRO A 90 3.61 11.06 -7.41
C PRO A 90 2.26 10.33 -7.57
N PRO A 91 1.12 11.06 -7.58
CA PRO A 91 -0.20 10.44 -7.65
C PRO A 91 -0.38 9.53 -8.87
N THR A 92 -0.96 8.35 -8.64
CA THR A 92 -1.39 7.44 -9.68
C THR A 92 -2.93 7.44 -9.80
N HIS A 93 -3.47 6.89 -10.89
CA HIS A 93 -4.93 6.78 -11.04
C HIS A 93 -5.58 5.85 -10.00
N TRP A 94 -4.80 5.00 -9.32
CA TRP A 94 -5.29 4.13 -8.24
C TRP A 94 -5.56 4.87 -6.94
N GLN A 95 -4.94 6.04 -6.72
CA GLN A 95 -4.98 6.78 -5.45
C GLN A 95 -4.64 5.84 -4.26
N GLN A 96 -5.37 5.98 -3.15
CA GLN A 96 -5.29 5.12 -1.96
C GLN A 96 -6.68 4.64 -1.57
N THR A 97 -6.77 3.47 -0.95
CA THR A 97 -8.03 2.93 -0.43
C THR A 97 -8.19 3.34 1.03
N LEU A 98 -9.26 4.07 1.36
CA LEU A 98 -9.54 4.49 2.73
C LEU A 98 -10.64 3.64 3.39
N ILE A 99 -10.38 3.19 4.62
CA ILE A 99 -11.38 2.62 5.53
C ILE A 99 -11.59 3.61 6.66
N TYR A 100 -12.70 4.35 6.61
CA TYR A 100 -13.07 5.30 7.64
C TYR A 100 -13.68 4.61 8.87
N PHE A 101 -13.37 5.15 10.05
CA PHE A 101 -14.13 4.91 11.26
C PHE A 101 -15.48 5.61 11.18
N TYR A 102 -16.44 5.16 12.00
CA TYR A 102 -17.70 5.89 12.17
C TYR A 102 -17.48 7.23 12.87
N ASP A 103 -16.71 7.21 13.96
CA ASP A 103 -16.31 8.40 14.71
C ASP A 103 -14.78 8.51 14.74
N PRO A 104 -14.20 9.70 14.49
CA PRO A 104 -12.76 9.88 14.59
C PRO A 104 -12.23 9.59 16.00
N ILE A 105 -11.03 9.03 16.08
CA ILE A 105 -10.36 8.76 17.35
C ILE A 105 -9.42 9.92 17.64
N GLU A 106 -9.71 10.70 18.68
CA GLU A 106 -8.78 11.76 19.12
C GLU A 106 -7.46 11.15 19.57
N LEU A 107 -6.37 11.46 18.86
CA LEU A 107 -5.03 11.03 19.22
C LEU A 107 -4.29 12.16 19.93
N GLU A 108 -3.49 11.79 20.94
CA GLU A 108 -2.57 12.70 21.62
C GLU A 108 -1.15 12.42 21.15
N GLN A 109 -0.34 13.47 21.01
CA GLN A 109 1.07 13.34 20.66
C GLN A 109 1.87 12.73 21.82
N ASP A 110 2.89 11.97 21.46
CA ASP A 110 3.95 11.55 22.37
C ASP A 110 4.58 12.75 23.09
N GLN A 111 4.25 12.96 24.36
CA GLN A 111 4.92 13.95 25.19
C GLN A 111 5.90 13.26 26.15
N LEU A 112 7.18 13.61 26.01
CA LEU A 112 8.22 13.28 26.97
C LEU A 112 8.17 14.31 28.10
N ILE A 113 7.80 13.89 29.30
CA ILE A 113 7.91 14.72 30.52
C ILE A 113 8.87 14.00 31.47
N GLU A 114 9.97 14.66 31.83
CA GLU A 114 10.95 14.28 32.86
C GLU A 114 11.14 12.77 33.08
N GLY A 115 11.65 12.06 32.07
CA GLY A 115 12.08 10.67 32.21
C GLY A 115 10.97 9.62 32.28
N SER A 116 9.68 10.01 32.19
CA SER A 116 8.54 9.09 32.14
C SER A 116 7.79 9.21 30.82
N LEU A 117 7.76 8.12 30.04
CA LEU A 117 6.85 8.01 28.91
C LEU A 117 5.42 7.92 29.45
N ILE A 118 4.62 8.97 29.27
CA ILE A 118 3.17 8.87 29.43
C ILE A 118 2.68 7.79 28.44
N LYS A 119 2.02 6.75 28.96
CA LYS A 119 1.49 5.64 28.13
C LYS A 119 0.48 6.22 27.14
N LYS A 120 0.95 6.30 25.90
CA LYS A 120 0.27 6.79 24.71
C LYS A 120 -1.06 6.07 24.49
N LYS A 121 -1.98 6.73 23.79
CA LYS A 121 -3.13 6.08 23.17
C LYS A 121 -2.61 5.19 22.04
N LEU A 122 -2.11 4.03 22.42
CA LEU A 122 -1.68 2.98 21.51
C LEU A 122 -2.90 2.53 20.72
N ILE A 123 -2.72 2.41 19.41
CA ILE A 123 -3.67 1.72 18.55
C ILE A 123 -3.01 0.45 18.07
N GLU A 124 -3.62 -0.67 18.42
CA GLU A 124 -3.23 -1.99 17.93
C GLU A 124 -4.45 -2.73 17.42
N GLY A 125 -4.25 -3.61 16.46
CA GLY A 125 -5.37 -4.25 15.79
C GLY A 125 -4.95 -5.17 14.67
N SER A 126 -5.93 -5.60 13.90
CA SER A 126 -5.73 -6.37 12.69
C SER A 126 -6.69 -5.96 11.59
N VAL A 127 -6.22 -6.07 10.36
CA VAL A 127 -7.04 -5.93 9.16
C VAL A 127 -7.01 -7.25 8.42
N THR A 128 -8.18 -7.74 8.03
CA THR A 128 -8.34 -8.91 7.17
C THR A 128 -9.05 -8.47 5.89
N LEU A 129 -8.39 -8.66 4.76
CA LEU A 129 -8.98 -8.54 3.44
C LEU A 129 -9.33 -9.96 2.97
N SER A 130 -10.55 -10.17 2.47
CA SER A 130 -10.97 -11.50 2.00
C SER A 130 -11.89 -11.40 0.81
N GLN A 131 -11.85 -12.40 -0.07
CA GLN A 131 -12.77 -12.48 -1.20
C GLN A 131 -14.21 -12.69 -0.71
N SER A 132 -15.15 -11.92 -1.28
CA SER A 132 -16.57 -12.07 -0.91
C SER A 132 -17.17 -13.36 -1.47
N LYS A 133 -17.96 -14.05 -0.62
CA LYS A 133 -18.77 -15.21 -1.01
C LYS A 133 -19.96 -14.86 -1.90
N GLU A 134 -20.42 -13.61 -1.84
CA GLU A 134 -21.54 -13.13 -2.66
C GLU A 134 -21.11 -12.80 -4.10
N ASN A 135 -19.90 -12.25 -4.24
CA ASN A 135 -19.30 -11.94 -5.54
C ASN A 135 -17.77 -12.01 -5.43
N ALA A 136 -17.15 -12.92 -6.16
CA ALA A 136 -15.69 -13.12 -6.16
C ALA A 136 -14.88 -11.89 -6.61
N ARG A 137 -15.52 -10.86 -7.21
CA ARG A 137 -14.90 -9.58 -7.56
C ARG A 137 -14.92 -8.56 -6.43
N PHE A 138 -15.70 -8.80 -5.37
CA PHE A 138 -15.76 -7.91 -4.21
C PHE A 138 -14.75 -8.36 -3.15
N MET A 139 -14.22 -7.40 -2.43
CA MET A 139 -13.28 -7.62 -1.33
C MET A 139 -13.92 -7.17 -0.03
N ASN A 140 -14.06 -8.09 0.91
CA ASN A 140 -14.47 -7.80 2.27
C ASN A 140 -13.27 -7.29 3.06
N SER A 141 -13.48 -6.23 3.84
CA SER A 141 -12.48 -5.66 4.73
C SER A 141 -13.02 -5.72 6.16
N HIS A 142 -12.37 -6.53 6.99
CA HIS A 142 -12.65 -6.67 8.41
C HIS A 142 -11.53 -6.05 9.22
N LEU A 143 -11.84 -5.03 10.00
CA LEU A 143 -10.87 -4.27 10.78
C LEU A 143 -11.23 -4.34 12.27
N GLU A 144 -10.36 -4.94 13.07
CA GLU A 144 -10.43 -4.93 14.52
C GLU A 144 -9.34 -4.03 15.07
N TYR A 145 -9.66 -3.19 16.04
CA TYR A 145 -8.64 -2.38 16.72
C TYR A 145 -9.03 -2.03 18.14
N THR A 146 -8.02 -1.78 18.98
CA THR A 146 -8.18 -1.30 20.34
C THR A 146 -7.54 0.08 20.48
N SER A 147 -8.21 0.96 21.23
CA SER A 147 -7.70 2.29 21.52
C SER A 147 -8.26 2.77 22.87
N GLY A 148 -7.38 3.23 23.76
CA GLY A 148 -7.79 3.73 25.08
C GLY A 148 -8.57 2.72 25.93
N GLY A 149 -8.25 1.43 25.81
CA GLY A 149 -8.92 0.33 26.52
C GLY A 149 -10.29 -0.07 25.94
N ARG A 150 -10.71 0.52 24.82
CA ARG A 150 -11.93 0.13 24.08
C ARG A 150 -11.57 -0.66 22.84
N SER A 151 -12.39 -1.64 22.49
CA SER A 151 -12.26 -2.44 21.27
C SER A 151 -13.32 -2.04 20.25
N TYR A 152 -12.95 -2.08 18.98
CA TYR A 152 -13.78 -1.66 17.86
C TYR A 152 -13.66 -2.67 16.72
N VAL A 153 -14.75 -2.82 15.98
CA VAL A 153 -14.81 -3.65 14.77
C VAL A 153 -15.48 -2.85 13.66
N LYS A 154 -14.89 -2.87 12.47
CA LYS A 154 -15.43 -2.25 11.26
C LYS A 154 -15.41 -3.26 10.12
N GLU A 155 -16.60 -3.50 9.58
CA GLU A 155 -16.80 -4.28 8.37
C GLU A 155 -17.07 -3.34 7.19
N SER A 156 -16.50 -3.67 6.04
CA SER A 156 -16.73 -2.97 4.76
C SER A 156 -16.66 -3.96 3.61
N VAL A 157 -17.33 -3.65 2.50
CA VAL A 157 -17.25 -4.41 1.25
C VAL A 157 -16.86 -3.43 0.15
N MET A 158 -15.72 -3.68 -0.49
CA MET A 158 -15.32 -2.99 -1.71
C MET A 158 -16.00 -3.67 -2.89
N ARG A 159 -16.91 -2.95 -3.54
CA ARG A 159 -17.77 -3.43 -4.62
C ARG A 159 -17.33 -2.87 -5.97
#